data_AF-A0A2E6XB38-F1
#
_entry.id   AF-A0A2E6XB38-F1
#
_cell.length_a   1.000
_cell.length_b   1.000
_cell.length_c   1.000
_cell.angle_alpha   90.00
_cell.angle_beta   90.00
_cell.angle_gamma   90.00
#
_symmetry.space_group_name_H-M   'P 1'
#
loop_
_entity.id
_entity.type
_entity.pdbx_description
1 polymer ?
#
loop_
_entity_poly.entity_id
_entity_poly.type
_entity_poly.pdbx_seq_one_letter_code
_entity_poly.pdbx_strand_id
1 'polypeptide(L)'
;MEKPQMSPLKTTALEQRKKGLTAKERLVLQMIDYADIVEETYESSCFMKKSQLILLVSNEYRNDIPVVDSKILMARLIDLSELPSADRNIIREDWQIIADKVRRGLAHELSGSDTTYLEACTKGMDGSHMVKQPNSQIPAKPRAFALKSGYVTSLVREWLNDLGSLAITDDTEVAARGFERTIIERFSTYIGLTTDEIEVLLGIELDPSAKGYRATLARRMLGVSTKNVEEFDRSGISMKTILIDEQGRPPESMSFPVFRYMGPGSVLEEDWESDEDEEIPRIKRILEDTRFLFVVFQRYSGMIRLKEVRFWSMSGADIETYVKPVWEATRKNIELGILPDLPKGSFNGVCHVRPHAANKKDTFPTPLNGNQVKKCFWLDRRYIQRQLSGPEQLPLT
;
A
#
# COMPACT_ATOMS: atom_id res chain seq x y z
N MET A 1 -10.95 36.28 22.68
CA MET A 1 -9.87 36.31 21.68
C MET A 1 -9.53 34.86 21.37
N GLU A 2 -10.01 34.34 20.25
CA GLU A 2 -9.52 33.07 19.73
C GLU A 2 -8.03 33.25 19.38
N LYS A 3 -7.18 32.33 19.82
CA LYS A 3 -5.78 32.30 19.37
C LYS A 3 -5.80 32.10 17.85
N PRO A 4 -5.00 32.83 17.06
CA PRO A 4 -4.89 32.57 15.64
C PRO A 4 -4.45 31.11 15.45
N GLN A 5 -5.28 30.34 14.75
CA GLN A 5 -4.99 28.97 14.39
C GLN A 5 -3.84 29.00 13.38
N MET A 6 -2.63 28.71 13.84
CA MET A 6 -1.46 28.63 12.95
C MET A 6 -1.63 27.41 12.04
N SER A 7 -1.64 27.64 10.73
CA SER A 7 -1.56 26.59 9.73
C SER A 7 -0.28 25.77 9.92
N PRO A 8 -0.34 24.43 10.06
CA PRO A 8 0.86 23.61 10.08
C PRO A 8 1.70 23.79 8.82
N LEU A 9 2.99 24.05 9.00
CA LEU A 9 3.99 23.93 7.96
C LEU A 9 4.41 22.45 7.85
N LYS A 10 4.36 21.88 6.65
CA LYS A 10 4.84 20.53 6.37
C LYS A 10 5.78 20.53 5.18
N THR A 11 6.77 19.65 5.22
CA THR A 11 7.71 19.44 4.14
C THR A 11 7.52 18.06 3.52
N THR A 12 7.72 17.94 2.21
CA THR A 12 7.76 16.64 1.52
C THR A 12 8.92 16.61 0.53
N ALA A 13 9.56 15.45 0.42
CA ALA A 13 10.62 15.20 -0.54
C ALA A 13 10.03 14.62 -1.84
N LEU A 14 10.34 15.23 -2.98
CA LEU A 14 9.91 14.79 -4.30
C LEU A 14 11.09 14.22 -5.08
N GLU A 15 10.96 13.01 -5.60
CA GLU A 15 11.97 12.38 -6.43
C GLU A 15 11.51 12.29 -7.89
N GLN A 16 12.43 12.51 -8.82
CA GLN A 16 12.14 12.31 -10.24
C GLN A 16 12.17 10.82 -10.57
N ARG A 17 11.03 10.28 -11.01
CA ARG A 17 10.94 8.92 -11.56
C ARG A 17 10.60 8.97 -13.06
N LYS A 18 10.57 7.80 -13.70
CA LYS A 18 10.25 7.65 -15.14
C LYS A 18 8.90 8.26 -15.54
N LYS A 19 7.98 8.42 -14.59
CA LYS A 19 6.60 8.89 -14.80
C LYS A 19 6.36 10.31 -14.25
N GLY A 20 7.43 11.10 -14.11
CA GLY A 20 7.34 12.41 -13.45
C GLY A 20 7.75 12.36 -11.99
N LEU A 21 7.46 13.45 -11.29
CA LEU A 21 7.75 13.60 -9.86
C LEU A 21 6.83 12.70 -9.03
N THR A 22 7.38 12.16 -7.95
CA THR A 22 6.65 11.36 -6.96
C THR A 22 7.05 11.80 -5.56
N ALA A 23 6.10 11.86 -4.65
CA ALA A 23 6.39 11.99 -3.23
C ALA A 23 7.15 10.74 -2.77
N LYS A 24 8.30 10.96 -2.11
CA LYS A 24 9.16 9.87 -1.63
C LYS A 24 8.55 9.14 -0.44
N GLU A 25 7.77 9.86 0.36
CA GLU A 25 7.28 9.44 1.68
C GLU A 25 5.86 9.93 1.94
N ARG A 26 5.23 9.39 2.98
CA ARG A 26 3.93 9.87 3.46
C ARG A 26 4.04 11.26 4.09
N LEU A 27 2.96 12.04 4.07
CA LEU A 27 2.91 13.34 4.74
C LEU A 27 2.38 13.18 6.17
N VAL A 28 3.28 13.01 7.15
CA VAL A 28 2.90 12.84 8.56
C VAL A 28 2.31 14.13 9.13
N LEU A 29 1.12 14.04 9.74
CA LEU A 29 0.38 15.16 10.32
C LEU A 29 0.57 15.20 11.85
N GLN A 30 -0.47 14.93 12.63
CA GLN A 30 -0.47 14.92 14.09
C GLN A 30 -0.68 13.51 14.65
N MET A 31 -0.25 13.30 15.91
CA MET A 31 -0.53 12.08 16.65
C MET A 31 -2.03 11.85 16.80
N ILE A 32 -2.43 10.58 16.76
CA ILE A 32 -3.78 10.13 17.09
C ILE A 32 -3.85 9.99 18.61
N ASP A 33 -4.72 10.77 19.24
CA ASP A 33 -5.06 10.54 20.63
C ASP A 33 -6.20 9.51 20.68
N TYR A 34 -5.88 8.29 21.12
CA TYR A 34 -6.87 7.22 21.17
C TYR A 34 -7.98 7.48 22.19
N ALA A 35 -7.71 8.27 23.25
CA ALA A 35 -8.73 8.58 24.25
C ALA A 35 -9.70 9.65 23.74
N ASP A 36 -9.21 10.66 23.03
CA ASP A 36 -10.06 11.75 22.53
C ASP A 36 -10.85 11.34 21.28
N ILE A 37 -10.24 10.61 20.33
CA ILE A 37 -10.85 10.32 19.01
C ILE A 37 -12.20 9.59 19.11
N VAL A 38 -12.44 8.82 20.17
CA VAL A 38 -13.69 8.08 20.35
C VAL A 38 -14.90 8.99 20.55
N GLU A 39 -14.69 10.18 21.11
CA GLU A 39 -15.72 11.19 21.38
C GLU A 39 -15.84 12.24 20.27
N GLU A 40 -14.99 12.20 19.25
CA GLU A 40 -14.97 13.17 18.16
C GLU A 40 -15.94 12.80 17.02
N THR A 41 -16.37 13.81 16.26
CA THR A 41 -16.87 13.63 14.88
C THR A 41 -15.82 14.12 13.90
N TYR A 42 -15.88 13.73 12.62
CA TYR A 42 -14.92 14.18 11.61
C TYR A 42 -14.82 15.71 11.58
N GLU A 43 -15.96 16.41 11.49
CA GLU A 43 -16.03 17.87 11.39
C GLU A 43 -15.50 18.58 12.65
N SER A 44 -15.68 17.98 13.83
CA SER A 44 -15.26 18.57 15.11
C SER A 44 -13.91 18.05 15.62
N SER A 45 -13.30 17.12 14.88
CA SER A 45 -12.10 16.38 15.28
C SER A 45 -10.88 17.27 15.46
N CYS A 46 -9.96 16.82 16.32
CA CYS A 46 -8.62 17.37 16.42
C CYS A 46 -7.89 17.31 15.06
N PHE A 47 -8.22 16.32 14.22
CA PHE A 47 -7.71 16.23 12.85
C PHE A 47 -8.11 17.43 11.99
N MET A 48 -9.41 17.70 11.85
CA MET A 48 -9.85 18.86 11.06
C MET A 48 -9.36 20.17 11.66
N LYS A 49 -9.44 20.33 12.99
CA LYS A 49 -8.94 21.53 13.67
C LYS A 49 -7.44 21.79 13.47
N LYS A 50 -6.60 20.77 13.30
CA LYS A 50 -5.15 20.99 13.18
C LYS A 50 -4.66 20.94 11.74
N SER A 51 -5.34 20.20 10.88
CA SER A 51 -4.84 19.86 9.54
C SER A 51 -5.72 20.38 8.41
N GLN A 52 -6.78 21.15 8.71
CA GLN A 52 -7.60 21.76 7.66
C GLN A 52 -6.77 22.60 6.69
N LEU A 53 -5.86 23.45 7.17
CA LEU A 53 -5.07 24.35 6.33
C LEU A 53 -3.57 24.10 6.50
N ILE A 54 -2.91 23.50 5.51
CA ILE A 54 -1.50 23.07 5.57
C ILE A 54 -0.68 23.86 4.55
N LEU A 55 0.45 24.47 4.97
CA LEU A 55 1.46 24.97 4.02
C LEU A 55 2.43 23.83 3.69
N LEU A 56 2.31 23.26 2.50
CA LEU A 56 3.19 22.20 2.00
C LEU A 56 4.35 22.79 1.21
N VAL A 57 5.57 22.57 1.68
CA VAL A 57 6.82 22.93 0.98
C VAL A 57 7.47 21.65 0.45
N SER A 58 7.63 21.56 -0.87
CA SER A 58 8.13 20.36 -1.55
C SER A 58 9.54 20.59 -2.09
N ASN A 59 10.49 19.77 -1.65
CA ASN A 59 11.89 19.86 -2.03
C ASN A 59 12.27 18.75 -3.01
N GLU A 60 13.22 19.03 -3.91
CA GLU A 60 13.81 18.00 -4.77
C GLU A 60 14.69 17.05 -3.95
N TYR A 61 14.41 15.76 -4.05
CA TYR A 61 15.24 14.71 -3.48
C TYR A 61 16.21 14.18 -4.52
N ARG A 62 17.50 14.16 -4.14
CA ARG A 62 18.56 13.51 -4.89
C ARG A 62 19.52 12.83 -3.93
N ASN A 63 19.90 11.58 -4.22
CA ASN A 63 20.80 10.79 -3.36
C ASN A 63 22.20 11.42 -3.19
N ASP A 64 22.60 12.31 -4.10
CA ASP A 64 23.93 12.92 -4.14
C ASP A 64 23.98 14.33 -3.56
N ILE A 65 22.87 14.86 -3.04
CA ILE A 65 22.77 16.24 -2.54
C ILE A 65 22.18 16.24 -1.12
N PRO A 66 22.82 16.94 -0.15
CA PRO A 66 22.24 17.15 1.17
C PRO A 66 20.92 17.93 1.10
N VAL A 67 19.98 17.61 2.01
CA VAL A 67 18.65 18.27 2.05
C VAL A 67 18.72 19.79 2.14
N VAL A 68 19.75 20.33 2.81
CA VAL A 68 19.94 21.79 2.95
C VAL A 68 20.23 22.50 1.63
N ASP A 69 20.76 21.76 0.64
CA ASP A 69 21.08 22.25 -0.69
C ASP A 69 19.98 21.87 -1.71
N SER A 70 18.95 21.15 -1.27
CA SER A 70 17.82 20.76 -2.12
C SER A 70 17.02 21.97 -2.56
N LYS A 71 16.68 21.99 -3.85
CA LYS A 71 15.82 23.01 -4.43
C LYS A 71 14.39 22.86 -3.93
N ILE A 72 13.77 23.95 -3.44
CA ILE A 72 12.32 24.02 -3.27
C ILE A 72 11.69 24.02 -4.66
N LEU A 73 10.95 22.97 -4.99
CA LEU A 73 10.22 22.84 -6.24
C LEU A 73 8.86 23.55 -6.17
N MET A 74 8.25 23.56 -4.99
CA MET A 74 6.90 24.07 -4.80
C MET A 74 6.63 24.47 -3.35
N ALA A 75 5.83 25.51 -3.15
CA ALA A 75 5.19 25.81 -1.86
C ALA A 75 3.71 26.14 -2.11
N ARG A 76 2.80 25.36 -1.53
CA ARG A 76 1.34 25.50 -1.74
C ARG A 76 0.60 25.39 -0.42
N LEU A 77 -0.46 26.19 -0.31
CA LEU A 77 -1.43 26.04 0.75
C LEU A 77 -2.46 24.98 0.32
N ILE A 78 -2.72 24.02 1.20
CA ILE A 78 -3.71 22.96 1.02
C ILE A 78 -4.81 23.20 2.03
N ASP A 79 -6.03 23.45 1.56
CA ASP A 79 -7.21 23.45 2.41
C ASP A 79 -8.00 22.15 2.19
N LEU A 80 -8.03 21.27 3.19
CA LEU A 80 -8.76 20.00 3.14
C LEU A 80 -10.26 20.19 2.91
N SER A 81 -10.82 21.35 3.28
CA SER A 81 -12.23 21.68 3.04
C SER A 81 -12.51 22.10 1.59
N GLU A 82 -11.49 22.56 0.88
CA GLU A 82 -11.57 22.99 -0.53
C GLU A 82 -11.15 21.92 -1.54
N LEU A 83 -10.69 20.74 -1.08
CA LEU A 83 -10.38 19.60 -1.95
C LEU A 83 -11.61 19.16 -2.78
N PRO A 84 -11.40 18.47 -3.92
CA PRO A 84 -12.51 17.86 -4.67
C PRO A 84 -13.44 17.03 -3.78
N SER A 85 -14.74 16.99 -4.10
CA SER A 85 -15.72 16.31 -3.26
C SER A 85 -15.44 14.83 -3.04
N ALA A 86 -14.95 14.14 -4.07
CA ALA A 86 -14.55 12.74 -3.98
C ALA A 86 -13.44 12.55 -2.93
N ASP A 87 -12.37 13.34 -3.00
CA ASP A 87 -11.26 13.30 -2.06
C ASP A 87 -11.69 13.57 -0.62
N ARG A 88 -12.53 14.59 -0.40
CA ARG A 88 -13.04 14.90 0.95
C ARG A 88 -13.87 13.77 1.54
N ASN A 89 -14.66 13.09 0.71
CA ASN A 89 -15.48 11.97 1.16
C ASN A 89 -14.61 10.78 1.55
N ILE A 90 -13.57 10.47 0.76
CA ILE A 90 -12.61 9.41 1.07
C ILE A 90 -11.85 9.72 2.37
N ILE A 91 -11.35 10.94 2.56
CA ILE A 91 -10.64 11.33 3.79
C ILE A 91 -11.57 11.24 5.02
N ARG A 92 -12.86 11.60 4.87
CA ARG A 92 -13.85 11.43 5.93
C ARG A 92 -14.09 9.96 6.26
N GLU A 93 -14.27 9.12 5.25
CA GLU A 93 -14.45 7.66 5.40
C GLU A 93 -13.23 7.03 6.10
N ASP A 94 -12.03 7.39 5.68
CA ASP A 94 -10.79 6.92 6.29
C ASP A 94 -10.67 7.31 7.76
N TRP A 95 -10.99 8.56 8.10
CA TRP A 95 -11.01 9.01 9.49
C TRP A 95 -12.02 8.22 10.32
N GLN A 96 -13.21 7.95 9.77
CA GLN A 96 -14.26 7.16 10.43
C GLN A 96 -13.78 5.72 10.67
N ILE A 97 -13.18 5.07 9.68
CA ILE A 97 -12.60 3.71 9.81
C ILE A 97 -11.59 3.67 10.96
N ILE A 98 -10.70 4.66 11.03
CA ILE A 98 -9.70 4.75 12.11
C ILE A 98 -10.41 4.94 13.46
N ALA A 99 -11.31 5.91 13.57
CA ALA A 99 -12.03 6.21 14.80
C ALA A 99 -12.86 5.00 15.29
N ASP A 100 -13.57 4.31 14.41
CA ASP A 100 -14.42 3.16 14.74
C ASP A 100 -13.62 1.93 15.15
N LYS A 101 -12.42 1.75 14.59
CA LYS A 101 -11.50 0.70 15.04
C LYS A 101 -10.99 0.99 16.46
N VAL A 102 -10.69 2.26 16.78
CA VAL A 102 -10.35 2.67 18.15
C VAL A 102 -11.54 2.50 19.11
N ARG A 103 -12.74 2.95 18.72
CA ARG A 103 -13.97 2.78 19.51
C ARG A 103 -14.26 1.33 19.86
N ARG A 104 -13.96 0.39 18.96
CA ARG A 104 -14.11 -1.05 19.19
C ARG A 104 -13.00 -1.68 20.05
N GLY A 105 -12.02 -0.91 20.52
CA GLY A 105 -10.88 -1.43 21.30
C GLY A 105 -9.83 -2.15 20.44
N LEU A 106 -9.80 -1.85 19.14
CA LEU A 106 -8.92 -2.50 18.15
C LEU A 106 -7.84 -1.54 17.61
N ALA A 107 -7.49 -0.48 18.34
CA ALA A 107 -6.41 0.44 17.97
C ALA A 107 -5.05 -0.27 17.80
N HIS A 108 -4.82 -1.35 18.55
CA HIS A 108 -3.63 -2.20 18.42
C HIS A 108 -3.56 -2.95 17.08
N GLU A 109 -4.68 -3.09 16.36
CA GLU A 109 -4.76 -3.71 15.04
C GLU A 109 -4.78 -2.70 13.90
N LEU A 110 -4.75 -1.39 14.17
CA LEU A 110 -4.70 -0.36 13.13
C LEU A 110 -3.52 -0.61 12.19
N SER A 111 -3.73 -0.37 10.90
CA SER A 111 -2.72 -0.50 9.85
C SER A 111 -2.91 0.62 8.82
N GLY A 112 -1.84 1.01 8.12
CA GLY A 112 -1.95 2.02 7.05
C GLY A 112 -2.85 1.55 5.92
N SER A 113 -2.88 0.23 5.69
CA SER A 113 -3.70 -0.45 4.70
C SER A 113 -5.19 -0.54 5.04
N ASP A 114 -5.61 -0.12 6.24
CA ASP A 114 -7.05 -0.10 6.60
C ASP A 114 -7.83 0.97 5.84
N THR A 115 -7.13 1.95 5.26
CA THR A 115 -7.67 3.20 4.72
C THR A 115 -7.08 3.51 3.33
N THR A 116 -7.58 4.56 2.69
CA THR A 116 -7.34 4.91 1.29
C THR A 116 -6.35 6.06 1.11
N TYR A 117 -6.64 7.25 1.64
CA TYR A 117 -5.82 8.48 1.55
C TYR A 117 -5.24 8.89 2.89
N LEU A 118 -6.04 8.84 3.96
CA LEU A 118 -5.64 9.22 5.31
C LEU A 118 -5.34 7.97 6.14
N GLU A 119 -4.09 7.74 6.47
CA GLU A 119 -3.66 6.53 7.19
C GLU A 119 -3.24 6.79 8.65
N ALA A 120 -3.23 5.70 9.44
CA ALA A 120 -2.71 5.69 10.81
C ALA A 120 -1.32 5.03 10.86
N CYS A 121 -0.27 5.80 10.56
CA CYS A 121 1.12 5.31 10.56
C CYS A 121 1.66 5.17 11.99
N THR A 122 2.49 4.15 12.27
CA THR A 122 3.15 4.00 13.58
C THR A 122 4.16 5.11 13.83
N LYS A 123 4.32 5.52 15.09
CA LYS A 123 5.35 6.48 15.52
C LYS A 123 5.96 6.06 16.86
N GLY A 124 7.28 6.11 17.00
CA GLY A 124 8.00 5.74 18.21
C GLY A 124 9.38 5.15 17.92
N MET A 125 10.38 5.52 18.73
CA MET A 125 11.81 5.31 18.45
C MET A 125 12.30 3.84 18.45
N ASP A 126 11.55 2.88 19.02
CA ASP A 126 12.05 1.51 19.20
C ASP A 126 10.99 0.40 19.11
N GLY A 127 9.79 0.71 18.62
CA GLY A 127 8.67 -0.25 18.51
C GLY A 127 8.15 -0.84 19.83
N SER A 128 8.84 -0.60 20.95
CA SER A 128 8.54 -1.09 22.29
C SER A 128 7.61 -0.15 23.06
N HIS A 129 7.61 1.13 22.67
CA HIS A 129 6.69 2.10 23.24
C HIS A 129 5.25 1.75 22.85
N MET A 130 4.46 1.47 23.88
CA MET A 130 3.04 1.15 23.75
C MET A 130 2.22 2.11 24.61
N VAL A 131 1.07 2.54 24.08
CA VAL A 131 0.14 3.43 24.76
C VAL A 131 -1.16 2.69 25.09
N LYS A 132 -1.90 3.22 26.07
CA LYS A 132 -3.24 2.72 26.37
C LYS A 132 -4.19 3.10 25.24
N GLN A 133 -5.19 2.26 25.03
CA GLN A 133 -6.32 2.53 24.14
C GLN A 133 -7.62 2.39 24.93
N PRO A 134 -8.71 3.08 24.55
CA PRO A 134 -10.01 2.86 25.15
C PRO A 134 -10.54 1.47 24.78
N ASN A 135 -11.48 0.96 25.59
CA ASN A 135 -12.27 -0.24 25.31
C ASN A 135 -11.48 -1.54 25.09
N SER A 136 -10.20 -1.60 25.49
CA SER A 136 -9.37 -2.81 25.47
C SER A 136 -8.27 -2.76 26.52
N GLN A 137 -7.87 -3.93 27.05
CA GLN A 137 -6.71 -4.07 27.93
C GLN A 137 -5.41 -4.29 27.16
N ILE A 138 -5.50 -4.64 25.88
CA ILE A 138 -4.33 -4.80 25.02
C ILE A 138 -3.78 -3.40 24.75
N PRO A 139 -2.49 -3.12 24.97
CA PRO A 139 -1.93 -1.81 24.63
C PRO A 139 -1.74 -1.68 23.11
N ALA A 140 -1.67 -0.46 22.59
CA ALA A 140 -1.50 -0.19 21.15
C ALA A 140 -0.20 0.57 20.87
N LYS A 141 0.38 0.41 19.69
CA LYS A 141 1.48 1.28 19.24
C LYS A 141 0.96 2.72 19.08
N PRO A 142 1.76 3.75 19.43
CA PRO A 142 1.40 5.14 19.11
C PRO A 142 1.32 5.31 17.59
N ARG A 143 0.33 6.06 17.12
CA ARG A 143 0.13 6.34 15.69
C ARG A 143 -0.08 7.81 15.41
N ALA A 144 0.28 8.24 14.22
CA ALA A 144 -0.02 9.56 13.68
C ALA A 144 -0.89 9.44 12.43
N PHE A 145 -1.76 10.42 12.23
CA PHE A 145 -2.42 10.61 10.94
C PHE A 145 -1.39 10.97 9.88
N ALA A 146 -1.50 10.40 8.68
CA ALA A 146 -0.63 10.73 7.57
C ALA A 146 -1.36 10.72 6.21
N LEU A 147 -0.96 11.67 5.35
CA LEU A 147 -1.13 11.69 3.90
C LEU A 147 -0.46 10.49 3.21
N LYS A 148 -1.15 9.49 2.66
CA LYS A 148 -0.45 8.44 1.87
C LYS A 148 0.37 9.07 0.75
N SER A 149 1.58 8.55 0.51
CA SER A 149 2.52 9.09 -0.50
C SER A 149 1.94 9.08 -1.92
N GLY A 150 1.08 8.12 -2.24
CA GLY A 150 0.32 8.06 -3.50
C GLY A 150 -0.60 9.27 -3.69
N TYR A 151 -1.33 9.63 -2.64
CA TYR A 151 -2.23 10.80 -2.64
C TYR A 151 -1.46 12.12 -2.68
N VAL A 152 -0.36 12.24 -1.92
CA VAL A 152 0.52 13.42 -1.98
C VAL A 152 1.10 13.57 -3.40
N THR A 153 1.48 12.46 -4.03
CA THR A 153 1.98 12.45 -5.42
C THR A 153 0.93 12.99 -6.39
N SER A 154 -0.35 12.62 -6.26
CA SER A 154 -1.37 13.15 -7.18
C SER A 154 -1.63 14.62 -7.00
N LEU A 155 -1.68 15.12 -5.76
CA LEU A 155 -1.83 16.56 -5.50
C LEU A 155 -0.69 17.34 -6.17
N VAL A 156 0.55 16.88 -6.00
CA VAL A 156 1.74 17.48 -6.61
C VAL A 156 1.66 17.48 -8.14
N ARG A 157 1.28 16.35 -8.75
CA ARG A 157 1.18 16.24 -10.22
C ARG A 157 0.08 17.11 -10.80
N GLU A 158 -1.07 17.18 -10.13
CA GLU A 158 -2.17 18.05 -10.51
C GLU A 158 -1.73 19.52 -10.54
N TRP A 159 -1.07 19.99 -9.47
CA TRP A 159 -0.59 21.38 -9.41
C TRP A 159 0.52 21.69 -10.43
N LEU A 160 1.22 20.68 -10.92
CA LEU A 160 2.24 20.79 -11.96
C LEU A 160 1.70 20.52 -13.37
N ASN A 161 0.38 20.32 -13.53
CA ASN A 161 -0.31 20.00 -14.79
C ASN A 161 0.22 18.74 -15.51
N ASP A 162 0.61 17.71 -14.76
CA ASP A 162 1.15 16.43 -15.26
C ASP A 162 0.13 15.28 -15.05
N LEU A 163 -1.01 15.35 -15.75
CA LEU A 163 -2.14 14.41 -15.54
C LEU A 163 -2.19 13.26 -16.57
N GLY A 164 -2.55 12.07 -16.05
CA GLY A 164 -2.86 10.87 -16.82
C GLY A 164 -4.37 10.65 -16.99
N SER A 165 -4.79 9.43 -17.33
CA SER A 165 -6.20 9.06 -17.50
C SER A 165 -6.83 8.59 -16.18
N LEU A 166 -7.97 9.17 -15.79
CA LEU A 166 -8.80 8.79 -14.64
C LEU A 166 -9.74 7.60 -14.98
N ALA A 167 -10.01 6.72 -14.01
CA ALA A 167 -10.96 5.61 -14.08
C ALA A 167 -12.33 5.91 -13.45
N ILE A 168 -12.41 6.86 -12.52
CA ILE A 168 -13.65 7.38 -11.95
C ILE A 168 -13.83 8.80 -12.49
N THR A 169 -14.87 8.99 -13.30
CA THR A 169 -15.17 10.28 -13.95
C THR A 169 -16.39 10.97 -13.37
N ASP A 170 -17.06 10.34 -12.38
CA ASP A 170 -18.28 10.86 -11.74
C ASP A 170 -18.15 10.81 -10.21
N ASP A 171 -18.05 11.98 -9.59
CA ASP A 171 -17.91 12.17 -8.15
C ASP A 171 -19.13 11.68 -7.34
N THR A 172 -20.28 11.44 -7.99
CA THR A 172 -21.51 11.03 -7.31
C THR A 172 -21.55 9.56 -6.92
N GLU A 173 -20.79 8.68 -7.60
CA GLU A 173 -20.77 7.24 -7.32
C GLU A 173 -20.08 6.93 -5.97
N VAL A 174 -18.96 7.59 -5.69
CA VAL A 174 -18.15 7.36 -4.47
C VAL A 174 -18.88 7.84 -3.21
N ALA A 175 -19.57 8.99 -3.30
CA ALA A 175 -20.22 9.65 -2.18
C ALA A 175 -21.35 8.81 -1.52
N ALA A 176 -21.96 7.87 -2.25
CA ALA A 176 -23.12 7.13 -1.77
C ALA A 176 -22.79 5.72 -1.22
N ARG A 177 -21.66 5.12 -1.61
CA ARG A 177 -21.43 3.68 -1.43
C ARG A 177 -20.01 3.29 -0.97
N GLY A 178 -19.07 4.23 -0.93
CA GLY A 178 -17.67 3.97 -0.59
C GLY A 178 -16.82 3.55 -1.79
N PHE A 179 -15.54 3.91 -1.75
CA PHE A 179 -14.61 3.75 -2.86
C PHE A 179 -14.36 2.27 -3.23
N GLU A 180 -14.06 1.42 -2.25
CA GLU A 180 -13.77 -0.01 -2.48
C GLU A 180 -14.97 -0.75 -3.08
N ARG A 181 -16.18 -0.47 -2.57
CA ARG A 181 -17.41 -1.08 -3.06
C ARG A 181 -17.67 -0.72 -4.52
N THR A 182 -17.45 0.55 -4.88
CA THR A 182 -17.59 1.02 -6.26
C THR A 182 -16.67 0.24 -7.21
N ILE A 183 -15.42 -0.04 -6.79
CA ILE A 183 -14.49 -0.85 -7.57
C ILE A 183 -14.98 -2.29 -7.72
N ILE A 184 -15.45 -2.92 -6.65
CA ILE A 184 -15.94 -4.32 -6.69
C ILE A 184 -17.16 -4.43 -7.60
N GLU A 185 -18.11 -3.48 -7.52
CA GLU A 185 -19.33 -3.48 -8.33
C GLU A 185 -19.03 -3.43 -9.83
N ARG A 186 -17.93 -2.79 -10.27
CA ARG A 186 -17.49 -2.82 -11.68
C ARG A 186 -17.12 -4.21 -12.18
N PHE A 187 -16.73 -5.13 -11.29
CA PHE A 187 -16.47 -6.52 -11.66
C PHE A 187 -17.70 -7.42 -11.63
N SER A 188 -18.80 -6.97 -11.01
CA SER A 188 -19.96 -7.82 -10.69
C SER A 188 -20.56 -8.52 -11.92
N THR A 189 -20.69 -7.81 -13.05
CA THR A 189 -21.21 -8.34 -14.31
C THR A 189 -20.33 -9.42 -14.94
N TYR A 190 -19.05 -9.48 -14.57
CA TYR A 190 -18.09 -10.42 -15.12
C TYR A 190 -17.86 -11.66 -14.24
N ILE A 191 -18.34 -11.65 -12.99
CA ILE A 191 -18.17 -12.77 -12.07
C ILE A 191 -18.83 -14.03 -12.65
N GLY A 192 -18.09 -15.13 -12.68
CA GLY A 192 -18.52 -16.42 -13.23
C GLY A 192 -18.26 -16.59 -14.73
N LEU A 193 -18.04 -15.51 -15.48
CA LEU A 193 -17.74 -15.57 -16.90
C LEU A 193 -16.33 -16.08 -17.16
N THR A 194 -16.17 -16.78 -18.28
CA THR A 194 -14.87 -17.17 -18.82
C THR A 194 -14.11 -15.96 -19.36
N THR A 195 -12.80 -16.06 -19.45
CA THR A 195 -11.98 -14.99 -20.02
C THR A 195 -12.41 -14.62 -21.45
N ASP A 196 -12.83 -15.60 -22.24
CA ASP A 196 -13.30 -15.41 -23.62
C ASP A 196 -14.66 -14.71 -23.66
N GLU A 197 -15.61 -15.09 -22.79
CA GLU A 197 -16.91 -14.40 -22.65
C GLU A 197 -16.73 -12.94 -22.21
N ILE A 198 -15.77 -12.68 -21.32
CA ILE A 198 -15.45 -11.32 -20.88
C ILE A 198 -14.90 -10.49 -22.05
N GLU A 199 -14.02 -11.05 -22.87
CA GLU A 199 -13.49 -10.36 -24.06
C GLU A 199 -14.60 -10.02 -25.06
N VAL A 200 -15.50 -10.96 -25.33
CA VAL A 200 -16.67 -10.74 -26.20
C VAL A 200 -17.55 -9.62 -25.64
N LEU A 201 -17.83 -9.64 -24.34
CA LEU A 201 -18.67 -8.61 -23.69
C LEU A 201 -18.02 -7.22 -23.74
N LEU A 202 -16.70 -7.16 -23.63
CA LEU A 202 -15.92 -5.92 -23.71
C LEU A 202 -15.63 -5.47 -25.15
N GLY A 203 -15.91 -6.30 -26.16
CA GLY A 203 -15.58 -6.03 -27.56
C GLY A 203 -14.07 -5.90 -27.80
N ILE A 204 -13.26 -6.69 -27.11
CA ILE A 204 -11.79 -6.70 -27.23
C ILE A 204 -11.28 -8.07 -27.66
N GLU A 205 -10.05 -8.10 -28.17
CA GLU A 205 -9.33 -9.34 -28.47
C GLU A 205 -7.91 -9.21 -27.91
N LEU A 206 -7.55 -10.08 -26.96
CA LEU A 206 -6.25 -10.06 -26.30
C LEU A 206 -5.51 -11.37 -26.58
N ASP A 207 -4.18 -11.33 -26.65
CA ASP A 207 -3.34 -12.53 -26.75
C ASP A 207 -3.36 -13.32 -25.42
N PRO A 208 -3.99 -14.51 -25.34
CA PRO A 208 -4.09 -15.29 -24.11
C PRO A 208 -2.73 -15.82 -23.62
N SER A 209 -1.73 -15.88 -24.51
CA SER A 209 -0.37 -16.33 -24.21
C SER A 209 0.49 -15.23 -23.57
N ALA A 210 0.05 -13.97 -23.63
CA ALA A 210 0.78 -12.85 -23.07
C ALA A 210 0.94 -12.99 -21.54
N LYS A 211 2.16 -12.82 -21.03
CA LYS A 211 2.51 -12.92 -19.60
C LYS A 211 1.63 -12.05 -18.68
N GLY A 212 1.05 -10.96 -19.21
CA GLY A 212 0.19 -10.02 -18.50
C GLY A 212 -1.30 -10.09 -18.85
N TYR A 213 -1.74 -11.12 -19.59
CA TYR A 213 -3.11 -11.26 -20.11
C TYR A 213 -4.21 -10.93 -19.08
N ARG A 214 -4.25 -11.67 -17.97
CA ARG A 214 -5.27 -11.49 -16.91
C ARG A 214 -5.24 -10.08 -16.31
N ALA A 215 -4.05 -9.50 -16.16
CA ALA A 215 -3.91 -8.15 -15.61
C ALA A 215 -4.38 -7.08 -16.60
N THR A 216 -4.30 -7.34 -17.90
CA THR A 216 -4.90 -6.48 -18.94
C THR A 216 -6.41 -6.63 -18.96
N LEU A 217 -6.92 -7.86 -18.94
CA LEU A 217 -8.35 -8.13 -18.89
C LEU A 217 -9.01 -7.47 -17.67
N ALA A 218 -8.40 -7.58 -16.49
CA ALA A 218 -8.87 -6.91 -15.27
C ALA A 218 -8.94 -5.38 -15.38
N ARG A 219 -7.97 -4.75 -16.05
CA ARG A 219 -8.01 -3.30 -16.32
C ARG A 219 -9.13 -2.93 -17.29
N ARG A 220 -9.39 -3.76 -18.29
CA ARG A 220 -10.49 -3.55 -19.24
C ARG A 220 -11.86 -3.67 -18.57
N MET A 221 -12.04 -4.60 -17.64
CA MET A 221 -13.25 -4.71 -16.81
C MET A 221 -13.51 -3.43 -15.98
N LEU A 222 -12.46 -2.71 -15.58
CA LEU A 222 -12.56 -1.41 -14.90
C LEU A 222 -12.85 -0.23 -15.84
N GLY A 223 -12.88 -0.44 -17.15
CA GLY A 223 -12.98 0.62 -18.16
C GLY A 223 -11.65 1.31 -18.48
N VAL A 224 -10.51 0.78 -18.01
CA VAL A 224 -9.20 1.42 -18.16
C VAL A 224 -8.41 0.82 -19.31
N SER A 225 -8.00 1.67 -20.25
CA SER A 225 -7.22 1.27 -21.43
C SER A 225 -5.71 1.19 -21.15
N THR A 226 -5.21 1.99 -20.20
CA THR A 226 -3.80 2.13 -19.87
C THR A 226 -3.33 1.07 -18.86
N LYS A 227 -2.02 1.04 -18.55
CA LYS A 227 -1.43 0.11 -17.58
C LYS A 227 -1.60 0.56 -16.13
N ASN A 228 -1.72 1.87 -15.92
CA ASN A 228 -1.83 2.45 -14.59
C ASN A 228 -3.26 2.95 -14.41
N VAL A 229 -3.83 2.69 -13.25
CA VAL A 229 -5.12 3.25 -12.84
C VAL A 229 -4.76 4.37 -11.89
N GLU A 230 -5.04 5.62 -12.25
CA GLU A 230 -4.59 6.77 -11.48
C GLU A 230 -5.14 6.71 -10.05
N GLU A 231 -6.39 6.30 -9.88
CA GLU A 231 -7.03 6.07 -8.59
C GLU A 231 -6.31 5.01 -7.77
N PHE A 232 -5.75 3.97 -8.39
CA PHE A 232 -4.98 2.97 -7.64
C PHE A 232 -3.65 3.54 -7.19
N ASP A 233 -3.00 4.36 -8.03
CA ASP A 233 -1.77 5.06 -7.65
C ASP A 233 -2.04 6.08 -6.53
N ARG A 234 -3.19 6.79 -6.55
CA ARG A 234 -3.65 7.73 -5.51
C ARG A 234 -3.94 7.04 -4.18
N SER A 235 -4.70 5.94 -4.24
CA SER A 235 -5.21 5.21 -3.08
C SER A 235 -4.24 4.19 -2.48
N GLY A 236 -3.00 4.10 -3.01
CA GLY A 236 -2.05 3.08 -2.58
C GLY A 236 -2.53 1.65 -2.84
N ILE A 237 -3.36 1.45 -3.87
CA ILE A 237 -3.91 0.15 -4.22
C ILE A 237 -3.00 -0.59 -5.18
N SER A 238 -2.74 -1.87 -4.90
CA SER A 238 -2.01 -2.74 -5.79
C SER A 238 -2.89 -3.88 -6.31
N MET A 239 -3.25 -3.82 -7.58
CA MET A 239 -4.00 -4.91 -8.22
C MET A 239 -3.10 -6.12 -8.48
N LYS A 240 -3.54 -7.30 -8.02
CA LYS A 240 -2.88 -8.58 -8.23
C LYS A 240 -3.86 -9.58 -8.80
N THR A 241 -3.54 -10.14 -9.96
CA THR A 241 -4.32 -11.26 -10.51
C THR A 241 -3.80 -12.57 -9.95
N ILE A 242 -4.70 -13.39 -9.41
CA ILE A 242 -4.36 -14.71 -8.88
C ILE A 242 -5.10 -15.75 -9.71
N LEU A 243 -4.38 -16.74 -10.24
CA LEU A 243 -5.00 -17.91 -10.86
C LEU A 243 -5.00 -19.03 -9.83
N ILE A 244 -6.14 -19.68 -9.61
CA ILE A 244 -6.27 -20.87 -8.77
C ILE A 244 -6.76 -22.07 -9.59
N ASP A 245 -6.40 -23.27 -9.15
CA ASP A 245 -6.95 -24.51 -9.71
C ASP A 245 -8.37 -24.80 -9.19
N GLU A 246 -8.91 -25.95 -9.60
CA GLU A 246 -10.24 -26.42 -9.19
C GLU A 246 -10.36 -26.60 -7.67
N GLN A 247 -9.23 -26.84 -6.98
CA GLN A 247 -9.16 -27.00 -5.52
C GLN A 247 -8.78 -25.69 -4.80
N GLY A 248 -8.78 -24.56 -5.51
CA GLY A 248 -8.48 -23.24 -4.95
C GLY A 248 -6.99 -22.99 -4.69
N ARG A 249 -6.09 -23.82 -5.21
CA ARG A 249 -4.64 -23.69 -4.98
C ARG A 249 -4.03 -22.76 -6.03
N PRO A 250 -3.30 -21.70 -5.63
CA PRO A 250 -2.49 -20.93 -6.56
C PRO A 250 -1.28 -21.75 -7.04
N PRO A 251 -0.91 -21.72 -8.33
CA PRO A 251 0.25 -22.42 -8.87
C PRO A 251 1.56 -21.72 -8.46
N GLU A 252 1.52 -20.41 -8.26
CA GLU A 252 2.70 -19.58 -7.97
C GLU A 252 2.51 -18.76 -6.69
N SER A 253 3.63 -18.50 -6.03
CA SER A 253 3.74 -17.50 -4.98
C SER A 253 3.72 -16.09 -5.56
N MET A 254 3.32 -15.12 -4.75
CA MET A 254 3.35 -13.71 -5.13
C MET A 254 4.71 -13.11 -4.80
N SER A 255 5.37 -12.46 -5.77
CA SER A 255 6.64 -11.76 -5.54
C SER A 255 6.42 -10.29 -5.16
N PHE A 256 7.34 -9.79 -4.35
CA PHE A 256 7.53 -8.37 -4.08
C PHE A 256 8.75 -7.84 -4.87
N PRO A 257 8.98 -6.52 -4.93
CA PRO A 257 10.14 -5.97 -5.63
C PRO A 257 11.46 -6.57 -5.15
N VAL A 258 12.42 -6.72 -6.07
CA VAL A 258 13.79 -7.13 -5.74
C VAL A 258 14.43 -6.17 -4.77
N PHE A 259 15.18 -6.72 -3.82
CA PHE A 259 15.96 -5.95 -2.87
C PHE A 259 17.44 -5.95 -3.24
N ARG A 260 18.16 -4.91 -2.80
CA ARG A 260 19.63 -4.85 -2.88
C ARG A 260 20.23 -5.50 -1.63
N TYR A 261 21.34 -6.20 -1.79
CA TYR A 261 22.04 -6.85 -0.67
C TYR A 261 22.92 -5.89 0.13
N MET A 262 23.49 -4.86 -0.51
CA MET A 262 24.32 -3.85 0.16
C MET A 262 24.25 -2.50 -0.56
N GLY A 263 24.80 -1.48 0.09
CA GLY A 263 24.80 -0.10 -0.38
C GLY A 263 23.48 0.64 -0.08
N PRO A 264 23.35 1.90 -0.55
CA PRO A 264 22.21 2.75 -0.20
C PRO A 264 20.85 2.13 -0.57
N GLY A 265 19.93 2.09 0.40
CA GLY A 265 18.60 1.50 0.25
C GLY A 265 18.64 -0.01 0.00
N SER A 266 19.60 -0.70 0.61
CA SER A 266 19.68 -2.15 0.65
C SER A 266 19.05 -2.69 1.93
N VAL A 267 18.78 -3.98 1.96
CA VAL A 267 18.20 -4.66 3.13
C VAL A 267 19.09 -4.54 4.38
N LEU A 268 20.39 -4.24 4.23
CA LEU A 268 21.30 -4.04 5.37
C LEU A 268 21.21 -2.64 6.00
N GLU A 269 20.67 -1.66 5.28
CA GLU A 269 20.45 -0.29 5.78
C GLU A 269 19.04 -0.12 6.38
N GLU A 270 18.20 -1.15 6.32
CA GLU A 270 16.83 -1.10 6.82
C GLU A 270 16.79 -1.37 8.34
N ASP A 271 15.83 -0.81 9.07
CA ASP A 271 15.56 -1.11 10.49
C ASP A 271 14.06 -1.33 10.74
N TRP A 272 13.71 -2.51 11.25
CA TRP A 272 12.32 -2.92 11.45
C TRP A 272 11.57 -2.03 12.43
N GLU A 273 12.27 -1.52 13.44
CA GLU A 273 11.67 -0.72 14.51
C GLU A 273 11.76 0.79 14.27
N SER A 274 12.41 1.22 13.19
CA SER A 274 12.46 2.64 12.82
C SER A 274 11.05 3.16 12.50
N ASP A 275 10.82 4.43 12.80
CA ASP A 275 9.65 5.18 12.37
C ASP A 275 9.98 6.20 11.26
N GLU A 276 11.23 6.16 10.75
CA GLU A 276 11.67 6.91 9.58
C GLU A 276 11.41 6.10 8.30
N ASP A 277 10.52 6.60 7.43
CA ASP A 277 10.08 5.90 6.22
C ASP A 277 11.24 5.33 5.39
N GLU A 278 12.37 6.03 5.25
CA GLU A 278 13.53 5.57 4.49
C GLU A 278 14.18 4.31 5.05
N GLU A 279 14.23 4.18 6.38
CA GLU A 279 14.86 3.10 7.11
C GLU A 279 13.91 1.91 7.28
N ILE A 280 12.60 2.14 7.32
CA ILE A 280 11.62 1.05 7.46
C ILE A 280 11.78 0.04 6.30
N PRO A 281 11.87 -1.26 6.61
CA PRO A 281 11.99 -2.33 5.65
C PRO A 281 10.98 -2.19 4.53
N ARG A 282 11.47 -2.20 3.29
CA ARG A 282 10.59 -2.00 2.14
C ARG A 282 9.46 -3.03 2.08
N ILE A 283 9.74 -4.26 2.51
CA ILE A 283 8.71 -5.32 2.58
C ILE A 283 7.63 -5.02 3.63
N LYS A 284 8.01 -4.45 4.78
CA LYS A 284 7.08 -4.04 5.84
C LYS A 284 6.17 -2.93 5.32
N ARG A 285 6.73 -1.85 4.78
CA ARG A 285 5.95 -0.75 4.16
C ARG A 285 4.98 -1.24 3.09
N ILE A 286 5.44 -2.11 2.18
CA ILE A 286 4.55 -2.67 1.15
C ILE A 286 3.35 -3.39 1.80
N LEU A 287 3.55 -4.16 2.86
CA LEU A 287 2.47 -4.93 3.46
C LEU A 287 1.58 -4.11 4.40
N GLU A 288 2.15 -3.13 5.11
CA GLU A 288 1.43 -2.25 6.04
C GLU A 288 0.67 -1.12 5.33
N ASP A 289 1.15 -0.64 4.17
CA ASP A 289 0.59 0.56 3.53
C ASP A 289 -0.29 0.23 2.31
N THR A 290 0.00 -0.91 1.65
CA THR A 290 -0.66 -1.27 0.40
C THR A 290 -1.98 -1.99 0.66
N ARG A 291 -3.02 -1.51 0.00
CA ARG A 291 -4.31 -2.20 -0.08
C ARG A 291 -4.34 -3.02 -1.37
N PHE A 292 -4.36 -4.34 -1.29
CA PHE A 292 -4.31 -5.18 -2.49
C PHE A 292 -5.71 -5.42 -3.05
N LEU A 293 -5.89 -5.23 -4.35
CA LEU A 293 -7.07 -5.70 -5.07
C LEU A 293 -6.77 -7.05 -5.70
N PHE A 294 -7.24 -8.12 -5.10
CA PHE A 294 -7.10 -9.47 -5.62
C PHE A 294 -8.20 -9.76 -6.65
N VAL A 295 -7.80 -9.91 -7.90
CA VAL A 295 -8.67 -10.36 -9.00
C VAL A 295 -8.42 -11.85 -9.21
N VAL A 296 -9.33 -12.69 -8.72
CA VAL A 296 -9.13 -14.13 -8.62
C VAL A 296 -9.79 -14.81 -9.80
N PHE A 297 -8.98 -15.47 -10.61
CA PHE A 297 -9.40 -16.33 -11.69
C PHE A 297 -9.30 -17.80 -11.26
N GLN A 298 -10.24 -18.64 -11.67
CA GLN A 298 -10.21 -20.07 -11.42
C GLN A 298 -10.18 -20.86 -12.72
N ARG A 299 -9.28 -21.84 -12.79
CA ARG A 299 -9.28 -22.84 -13.86
C ARG A 299 -10.22 -23.98 -13.48
N TYR A 300 -11.19 -24.25 -14.34
CA TYR A 300 -12.14 -25.35 -14.19
C TYR A 300 -12.41 -26.00 -15.55
N SER A 301 -12.19 -27.32 -15.66
CA SER A 301 -12.38 -28.09 -16.91
C SER A 301 -11.69 -27.47 -18.13
N GLY A 302 -10.46 -26.95 -17.94
CA GLY A 302 -9.67 -26.32 -19.01
C GLY A 302 -9.97 -24.86 -19.28
N MET A 303 -11.12 -24.33 -18.84
CA MET A 303 -11.50 -22.93 -18.99
C MET A 303 -11.05 -22.09 -17.78
N ILE A 304 -10.79 -20.80 -17.99
CA ILE A 304 -10.47 -19.86 -16.92
C ILE A 304 -11.64 -18.90 -16.75
N ARG A 305 -12.17 -18.79 -15.52
CA ARG A 305 -13.28 -17.89 -15.17
C ARG A 305 -12.86 -16.87 -14.15
N LEU A 306 -13.47 -15.68 -14.18
CA LEU A 306 -13.36 -14.75 -13.06
C LEU A 306 -14.20 -15.30 -11.90
N LYS A 307 -13.56 -15.68 -10.80
CA LYS A 307 -14.24 -16.28 -9.65
C LYS A 307 -14.76 -15.21 -8.69
N GLU A 308 -13.89 -14.29 -8.30
CA GLU A 308 -14.18 -13.26 -7.32
C GLU A 308 -13.16 -12.11 -7.44
N VAL A 309 -13.53 -10.96 -6.90
CA VAL A 309 -12.64 -9.82 -6.72
C VAL A 309 -12.81 -9.32 -5.30
N ARG A 310 -11.69 -9.15 -4.58
CA ARG A 310 -11.72 -8.68 -3.20
C ARG A 310 -10.56 -7.78 -2.86
N PHE A 311 -10.78 -6.87 -1.93
CA PHE A 311 -9.70 -6.19 -1.25
C PHE A 311 -9.08 -7.07 -0.18
N TRP A 312 -7.76 -6.93 -0.02
CA TRP A 312 -7.00 -7.70 0.95
C TRP A 312 -5.82 -6.88 1.48
N SER A 313 -5.60 -7.00 2.78
CA SER A 313 -4.40 -6.52 3.46
C SER A 313 -3.85 -7.60 4.36
N MET A 314 -2.53 -7.64 4.52
CA MET A 314 -1.91 -8.50 5.51
C MET A 314 -2.16 -7.91 6.90
N SER A 315 -2.59 -8.73 7.86
CA SER A 315 -2.78 -8.23 9.22
C SER A 315 -1.44 -7.85 9.83
N GLY A 316 -1.42 -6.80 10.67
CA GLY A 316 -0.21 -6.42 11.41
C GLY A 316 0.34 -7.59 12.24
N ALA A 317 -0.54 -8.41 12.81
CA ALA A 317 -0.15 -9.63 13.53
C ALA A 317 0.61 -10.62 12.63
N ASP A 318 0.15 -10.86 11.40
CA ASP A 318 0.83 -11.75 10.46
C ASP A 318 2.16 -11.16 9.98
N ILE A 319 2.23 -9.84 9.79
CA ILE A 319 3.47 -9.13 9.42
C ILE A 319 4.54 -9.34 10.51
N GLU A 320 4.19 -9.08 11.78
CA GLU A 320 5.12 -9.25 12.90
C GLU A 320 5.46 -10.72 13.17
N THR A 321 4.49 -11.63 13.08
CA THR A 321 4.69 -13.05 13.40
C THR A 321 5.47 -13.78 12.30
N TYR A 322 5.20 -13.46 11.03
CA TYR A 322 5.69 -14.27 9.91
C TYR A 322 6.64 -13.54 8.97
N VAL A 323 6.50 -12.23 8.78
CA VAL A 323 7.34 -11.49 7.83
C VAL A 323 8.61 -10.99 8.50
N LYS A 324 8.50 -10.45 9.73
CA LYS A 324 9.66 -10.00 10.51
C LYS A 324 10.75 -11.05 10.63
N PRO A 325 10.48 -12.31 11.04
CA PRO A 325 11.55 -13.29 11.22
C PRO A 325 12.23 -13.69 9.90
N VAL A 326 11.51 -13.61 8.79
CA VAL A 326 12.06 -13.86 7.45
C VAL A 326 12.98 -12.73 7.03
N TRP A 327 12.61 -11.47 7.30
CA TRP A 327 13.47 -10.32 7.03
C TRP A 327 14.72 -10.33 7.93
N GLU A 328 14.58 -10.59 9.24
CA GLU A 328 15.69 -10.68 10.19
C GLU A 328 16.70 -11.75 9.79
N ALA A 329 16.21 -12.96 9.49
CA ALA A 329 17.06 -14.05 9.02
C ALA A 329 17.71 -13.72 7.67
N THR A 330 17.02 -13.00 6.79
CA THR A 330 17.58 -12.54 5.51
C THR A 330 18.74 -11.57 5.73
N ARG A 331 18.57 -10.54 6.57
CA ARG A 331 19.64 -9.59 6.92
C ARG A 331 20.85 -10.29 7.51
N LYS A 332 20.63 -11.05 8.58
CA LYS A 332 21.66 -11.81 9.27
C LYS A 332 22.45 -12.71 8.33
N ASN A 333 21.76 -13.43 7.44
CA ASN A 333 22.43 -14.36 6.52
C ASN A 333 23.20 -13.63 5.40
N ILE A 334 22.79 -12.41 5.01
CA ILE A 334 23.56 -11.57 4.08
C ILE A 334 24.82 -11.03 4.77
N GLU A 335 24.70 -10.52 6.00
CA GLU A 335 25.83 -9.99 6.79
C GLU A 335 26.89 -11.06 7.05
N LEU A 336 26.47 -12.28 7.39
CA LEU A 336 27.35 -13.40 7.67
C LEU A 336 27.85 -14.11 6.39
N GLY A 337 27.39 -13.72 5.20
CA GLY A 337 27.80 -14.34 3.94
C GLY A 337 27.28 -15.77 3.72
N ILE A 338 26.23 -16.20 4.43
CA ILE A 338 25.62 -17.54 4.36
C ILE A 338 24.35 -17.54 3.49
N LEU A 339 24.45 -16.98 2.28
CA LEU A 339 23.33 -16.85 1.33
C LEU A 339 22.60 -18.14 0.92
N PRO A 340 23.21 -19.34 0.91
CA PRO A 340 22.48 -20.59 0.69
C PRO A 340 21.38 -20.87 1.72
N ASP A 341 21.48 -20.26 2.91
CA ASP A 341 20.59 -20.49 4.05
C ASP A 341 19.49 -19.43 4.17
N LEU A 342 19.31 -18.59 3.14
CA LEU A 342 18.19 -17.64 3.10
C LEU A 342 16.84 -18.36 3.28
N PRO A 343 15.86 -17.74 3.99
CA PRO A 343 14.59 -18.38 4.30
C PRO A 343 13.87 -18.92 3.06
N LYS A 344 13.60 -20.22 3.05
CA LYS A 344 12.85 -20.93 2.00
C LYS A 344 11.36 -20.98 2.36
N GLY A 345 10.50 -21.40 1.43
CA GLY A 345 9.04 -21.53 1.71
C GLY A 345 8.70 -22.45 2.89
N SER A 346 9.60 -23.35 3.29
CA SER A 346 9.45 -24.20 4.48
C SER A 346 9.79 -23.50 5.80
N PHE A 347 10.34 -22.27 5.77
CA PHE A 347 10.76 -21.54 6.98
C PHE A 347 9.57 -21.28 7.91
N ASN A 348 8.47 -20.74 7.37
CA ASN A 348 7.21 -20.59 8.10
C ASN A 348 5.95 -20.75 7.23
N GLY A 349 6.09 -21.04 5.93
CA GLY A 349 4.95 -21.24 5.03
C GLY A 349 4.10 -20.00 4.74
N VAL A 350 4.63 -18.80 5.02
CA VAL A 350 3.96 -17.51 4.78
C VAL A 350 4.84 -16.59 3.94
N CYS A 351 6.06 -16.27 4.36
CA CYS A 351 6.99 -15.42 3.62
C CYS A 351 8.31 -16.17 3.38
N HIS A 352 8.98 -15.90 2.26
CA HIS A 352 10.28 -16.49 1.95
C HIS A 352 11.06 -15.65 0.94
N VAL A 353 12.33 -16.02 0.73
CA VAL A 353 13.22 -15.39 -0.25
C VAL A 353 13.49 -16.35 -1.41
N ARG A 354 13.34 -15.86 -2.65
CA ARG A 354 13.64 -16.63 -3.86
C ARG A 354 14.16 -15.70 -4.97
N PRO A 355 14.98 -16.19 -5.92
CA PRO A 355 15.40 -15.41 -7.08
C PRO A 355 14.23 -14.85 -7.89
N HIS A 356 14.39 -13.60 -8.34
CA HIS A 356 13.50 -12.92 -9.29
C HIS A 356 14.33 -12.19 -10.36
N ALA A 357 15.51 -12.75 -10.66
CA ALA A 357 16.43 -12.28 -11.68
C ALA A 357 15.95 -12.70 -13.07
N ALA A 358 16.17 -11.85 -14.08
CA ALA A 358 15.85 -12.18 -15.46
C ALA A 358 16.72 -13.33 -16.00
N ASN A 359 17.98 -13.40 -15.54
CA ASN A 359 18.95 -14.44 -15.90
C ASN A 359 20.10 -14.49 -14.87
N LYS A 360 21.08 -15.38 -15.07
CA LYS A 360 22.23 -15.55 -14.15
C LYS A 360 23.15 -14.32 -14.03
N LYS A 361 23.14 -13.42 -15.02
CA LYS A 361 23.95 -12.18 -15.03
C LYS A 361 23.23 -11.02 -14.34
N ASP A 362 21.91 -11.11 -14.20
CA ASP A 362 21.09 -10.12 -13.50
C ASP A 362 21.29 -10.25 -11.98
N THR A 363 22.30 -9.53 -11.50
CA THR A 363 22.90 -9.70 -10.17
C THR A 363 22.99 -8.38 -9.42
N PHE A 364 23.14 -8.47 -8.10
CA PHE A 364 23.57 -7.39 -7.23
C PHE A 364 24.82 -7.82 -6.46
N PRO A 365 25.71 -6.89 -6.10
CA PRO A 365 26.89 -7.22 -5.31
C PRO A 365 26.46 -7.47 -3.85
N THR A 366 27.20 -8.32 -3.13
CA THR A 366 27.01 -8.60 -1.69
C THR A 366 28.27 -8.30 -0.89
N PRO A 367 28.19 -8.15 0.44
CA PRO A 367 29.35 -7.84 1.26
C PRO A 367 30.45 -8.92 1.20
N LEU A 368 30.06 -10.20 1.22
CA LEU A 368 30.99 -11.33 1.42
C LEU A 368 30.95 -12.43 0.34
N ASN A 369 30.06 -12.34 -0.66
CA ASN A 369 29.88 -13.41 -1.67
C ASN A 369 29.96 -12.92 -3.13
N GLY A 370 30.55 -11.74 -3.36
CA GLY A 370 30.64 -11.15 -4.69
C GLY A 370 29.27 -10.87 -5.29
N ASN A 371 29.12 -11.03 -6.61
CA ASN A 371 27.86 -10.78 -7.31
C ASN A 371 26.93 -11.98 -7.20
N GLN A 372 25.68 -11.73 -6.79
CA GLN A 372 24.66 -12.75 -6.57
C GLN A 372 23.39 -12.40 -7.32
N VAL A 373 22.68 -13.42 -7.83
CA VAL A 373 21.44 -13.21 -8.60
C VAL A 373 20.42 -12.46 -7.76
N LYS A 374 19.69 -11.53 -8.38
CA LYS A 374 18.68 -10.74 -7.68
C LYS A 374 17.63 -11.63 -7.02
N LYS A 375 17.35 -11.39 -5.74
CA LYS A 375 16.29 -12.04 -4.96
C LYS A 375 15.26 -11.01 -4.52
N CYS A 376 14.08 -11.51 -4.18
CA CYS A 376 13.03 -10.73 -3.56
C CYS A 376 12.34 -11.56 -2.47
N PHE A 377 11.52 -10.89 -1.66
CA PHE A 377 10.57 -11.55 -0.79
C PHE A 377 9.38 -12.07 -1.61
N TRP A 378 8.76 -13.13 -1.13
CA TRP A 378 7.61 -13.77 -1.74
C TRP A 378 6.59 -14.17 -0.68
N LEU A 379 5.32 -13.97 -0.98
CA LEU A 379 4.20 -14.51 -0.21
C LEU A 379 3.90 -15.94 -0.69
N ASP A 380 3.93 -16.90 0.23
CA ASP A 380 3.72 -18.32 -0.05
C ASP A 380 2.32 -18.57 -0.60
N ARG A 381 2.24 -19.36 -1.68
CA ARG A 381 0.97 -19.72 -2.33
C ARG A 381 -0.03 -20.38 -1.39
N ARG A 382 0.43 -21.12 -0.38
CA ARG A 382 -0.43 -21.77 0.64
C ARG A 382 -1.03 -20.74 1.59
N TYR A 383 -0.29 -19.69 1.92
CA TYR A 383 -0.84 -18.58 2.70
C TYR A 383 -1.88 -17.83 1.88
N ILE A 384 -1.58 -17.49 0.62
CA ILE A 384 -2.55 -16.88 -0.31
C ILE A 384 -3.82 -17.73 -0.41
N GLN A 385 -3.72 -19.04 -0.58
CA GLN A 385 -4.87 -19.95 -0.60
C GLN A 385 -5.74 -19.83 0.66
N ARG A 386 -5.13 -19.79 1.85
CA ARG A 386 -5.87 -19.62 3.11
C ARG A 386 -6.58 -18.28 3.16
N GLN A 387 -5.92 -17.20 2.74
CA GLN A 387 -6.51 -15.85 2.69
C GLN A 387 -7.69 -15.77 1.71
N LEU A 388 -7.65 -16.53 0.60
CA LEU A 388 -8.76 -16.59 -0.36
C LEU A 388 -9.92 -17.51 0.09
N SER A 389 -9.65 -18.44 1.01
CA SER A 389 -10.68 -19.35 1.54
C SER A 389 -11.36 -18.81 2.79
N GLY A 390 -10.80 -17.77 3.41
CA GLY A 390 -11.37 -17.07 4.56
C GLY A 390 -12.50 -16.11 4.18
N PRO A 391 -13.28 -15.63 5.18
CA PRO A 391 -14.28 -14.59 4.96
C PRO A 391 -13.65 -13.36 4.32
N GLU A 392 -14.43 -12.64 3.52
CA GLU A 392 -13.98 -11.40 2.90
C GLU A 392 -13.60 -10.39 3.98
N GLN A 393 -12.43 -9.75 3.83
CA GLN A 393 -12.12 -8.55 4.60
C GLN A 393 -12.99 -7.43 4.01
N LEU A 394 -14.27 -7.40 4.40
CA LEU A 394 -15.17 -6.33 4.02
C LEU A 394 -14.55 -5.00 4.48
N PRO A 395 -14.66 -3.92 3.69
CA PRO A 395 -14.40 -2.59 4.21
C PRO A 395 -15.23 -2.45 5.49
N LEU A 396 -14.58 -1.99 6.56
CA LEU A 396 -15.25 -1.67 7.81
C LEU A 396 -16.29 -0.59 7.46
N THR A 397 -17.54 -1.02 7.33
CA THR A 397 -18.68 -0.17 6.96
C THR A 397 -19.19 0.58 8.18
#